data_AF-A0A975DTI5-F1
#
_entry.id   AF-A0A975DTI5-F1
#
_cell.length_a   1.000
_cell.length_b   1.000
_cell.length_c   1.000
_cell.angle_alpha   90.00
_cell.angle_beta   90.00
_cell.angle_gamma   90.00
#
_symmetry.space_group_name_H-M   'P 1'
#
loop_
_entity.id
_entity.type
_entity.pdbx_description
1 polymer ?
#
loop_
_entity_poly.entity_id
_entity_poly.type
_entity_poly.pdbx_seq_one_letter_code
_entity_poly.pdbx_strand_id
1 'polypeptide(L)'
;MKSREPLIRAKRFKIEDARRRLSQIDAMIGEFERMASDLDRDIAAEEARTGITDPRHFAYPPVAAAARQRRDNLVRSCQDLRVQRSDALDVLNEAETQLQLAEAAGERERGSDGEGLDRRVAWRHGETARM
;
A
#
# COMPACT_ATOMS: atom_id res chain seq x y z
N MET A 1 22.67 -8.67 24.86
CA MET A 1 21.27 -8.35 24.49
C MET A 1 21.00 -8.98 23.13
N LYS A 2 19.83 -9.59 22.91
CA LYS A 2 19.48 -10.20 21.62
C LYS A 2 19.47 -9.11 20.56
N SER A 3 20.28 -9.27 19.49
CA SER A 3 20.39 -8.29 18.40
C SER A 3 19.00 -7.88 17.90
N ARG A 4 18.75 -6.58 17.77
CA ARG A 4 17.52 -6.00 17.21
C ARG A 4 17.47 -6.05 15.69
N GLU A 5 18.56 -6.45 15.05
CA GLU A 5 18.68 -6.52 13.60
C GLU A 5 17.70 -7.50 12.92
N PRO A 6 17.41 -8.70 13.47
CA PRO A 6 16.35 -9.56 12.95
C PRO A 6 14.96 -8.92 13.02
N LEU A 7 14.68 -8.11 14.05
CA LEU A 7 13.42 -7.40 14.20
C LEU A 7 13.27 -6.30 13.15
N ILE A 8 14.31 -5.49 12.93
CA ILE A 8 14.35 -4.45 11.89
C ILE A 8 14.16 -5.08 10.51
N ARG A 9 14.86 -6.19 10.23
CA ARG A 9 14.72 -6.94 8.98
C ARG A 9 13.28 -7.45 8.78
N ALA A 10 12.66 -8.00 9.83
CA ALA A 10 11.28 -8.46 9.77
C ALA A 10 10.29 -7.30 9.49
N LYS A 11 10.52 -6.11 10.08
CA LYS A 11 9.70 -4.92 9.81
C LYS A 11 9.85 -4.43 8.37
N ARG A 12 11.07 -4.40 7.82
CA ARG A 12 11.32 -4.07 6.40
C ARG A 12 10.60 -5.04 5.46
N PHE A 13 10.64 -6.34 5.75
CA PHE A 13 9.91 -7.33 4.97
C PHE A 13 8.40 -7.09 4.96
N LYS A 14 7.81 -6.72 6.10
CA LYS A 14 6.39 -6.35 6.17
C LYS A 14 6.04 -5.12 5.33
N ILE A 15 6.91 -4.11 5.31
CA ILE A 15 6.72 -2.91 4.48
C ILE A 15 6.74 -3.26 2.99
N GLU A 16 7.71 -4.07 2.56
CA GLU A 16 7.80 -4.49 1.16
C GLU A 16 6.60 -5.33 0.73
N ASP A 17 6.09 -6.22 1.59
CA ASP A 17 4.88 -6.98 1.33
C ASP A 17 3.63 -6.07 1.24
N ALA A 18 3.51 -5.08 2.14
CA ALA A 18 2.43 -4.09 2.09
C ALA A 18 2.48 -3.24 0.82
N ARG A 19 3.67 -2.79 0.39
CA ARG A 19 3.87 -2.05 -0.88
C ARG A 19 3.48 -2.89 -2.09
N ARG A 20 3.87 -4.16 -2.11
CA ARG A 20 3.48 -5.10 -3.18
C ARG A 20 1.98 -5.27 -3.23
N ARG A 21 1.30 -5.42 -2.09
CA ARG A 21 -0.16 -5.51 -2.02
C ARG A 21 -0.83 -4.25 -2.54
N LEU A 22 -0.34 -3.07 -2.15
CA LEU A 22 -0.85 -1.79 -2.64
C LEU A 22 -0.71 -1.68 -4.17
N SER A 23 0.46 -2.03 -4.70
CA SER A 23 0.71 -2.04 -6.15
C SER A 23 -0.21 -2.99 -6.91
N GLN A 24 -0.57 -4.14 -6.34
CA GLN A 24 -1.52 -5.07 -6.94
C GLN A 24 -2.94 -4.51 -6.99
N ILE A 25 -3.38 -3.85 -5.91
CA ILE A 25 -4.69 -3.17 -5.88
C ILE A 25 -4.73 -2.06 -6.93
N ASP A 26 -3.67 -1.26 -7.04
CA ASP A 26 -3.57 -0.17 -8.02
C ASP A 26 -3.60 -0.67 -9.47
N ALA A 27 -2.91 -1.77 -9.75
CA ALA A 27 -2.96 -2.43 -11.06
C ALA A 27 -4.38 -2.90 -11.39
N MET A 28 -5.07 -3.53 -10.43
CA MET A 28 -6.41 -4.05 -10.63
C MET A 28 -7.45 -2.93 -10.81
N ILE A 29 -7.34 -1.82 -10.07
CA ILE A 29 -8.15 -0.62 -10.30
C ILE A 29 -7.96 -0.11 -11.73
N GLY A 30 -6.71 0.05 -12.17
CA GLY A 30 -6.40 0.53 -13.53
C GLY A 30 -6.91 -0.41 -14.61
N GLU A 31 -6.89 -1.73 -14.39
CA GLU A 31 -7.50 -2.71 -15.31
C GLU A 31 -9.02 -2.56 -15.40
N PHE A 32 -9.70 -2.41 -14.26
CA PHE A 32 -11.15 -2.28 -14.24
C PHE A 32 -11.63 -0.95 -14.82
N GLU A 33 -10.91 0.15 -14.57
CA GLU A 33 -11.18 1.44 -15.20
C GLU A 33 -11.03 1.39 -16.72
N ARG A 34 -9.98 0.73 -17.23
CA ARG A 34 -9.82 0.53 -18.67
C ARG A 34 -10.97 -0.28 -19.27
N MET A 35 -11.32 -1.41 -18.65
CA MET A 35 -12.45 -2.23 -19.10
C MET A 35 -13.78 -1.48 -19.06
N ALA A 36 -14.01 -0.66 -18.03
CA ALA A 36 -15.21 0.18 -17.94
C ALA A 36 -15.25 1.21 -19.07
N SER A 37 -14.12 1.86 -19.37
CA SER A 37 -14.01 2.81 -20.49
C SER A 37 -14.22 2.14 -21.85
N ASP A 38 -13.76 0.91 -22.03
CA ASP A 38 -13.98 0.15 -23.27
C ASP A 38 -15.46 -0.19 -23.42
N LEU A 39 -16.13 -0.60 -22.34
CA LEU A 39 -17.58 -0.83 -22.36
C LEU A 39 -18.38 0.44 -22.64
N ASP A 40 -17.97 1.60 -22.12
CA ASP A 40 -18.62 2.88 -22.45
C ASP A 40 -18.53 3.19 -23.96
N ARG A 41 -17.42 2.82 -24.62
CA ARG A 41 -17.29 2.94 -26.08
C ARG A 41 -18.19 1.96 -26.83
N ASP A 42 -18.25 0.71 -26.38
CA ASP A 42 -19.11 -0.32 -26.98
C ASP A 42 -20.59 0.06 -26.86
N ILE A 43 -21.00 0.60 -25.71
CA ILE A 43 -22.34 1.13 -25.48
C ILE A 43 -22.64 2.24 -26.48
N ALA A 44 -21.78 3.26 -26.58
CA ALA A 44 -21.99 4.39 -27.47
C ALA A 44 -22.03 3.96 -28.95
N ALA A 45 -21.19 3.01 -29.35
CA ALA A 45 -21.19 2.47 -30.70
C ALA A 45 -22.51 1.73 -31.03
N GLU A 46 -23.01 0.94 -30.09
CA GLU A 46 -24.26 0.18 -30.26
C GLU A 46 -25.49 1.09 -30.26
N GLU A 47 -25.52 2.10 -29.39
CA GLU A 47 -26.56 3.14 -29.37
C GLU A 47 -26.58 3.94 -30.68
N ALA A 48 -25.40 4.34 -31.20
CA ALA A 48 -25.29 5.04 -32.47
C ALA A 48 -25.75 4.17 -33.65
N ARG A 49 -25.42 2.88 -33.62
CA ARG A 49 -25.81 1.91 -34.65
C ARG A 49 -27.32 1.69 -34.73
N THR A 50 -27.99 1.73 -33.58
CA THR A 50 -29.44 1.47 -33.48
C THR A 50 -30.30 2.73 -33.44
N GLY A 51 -29.69 3.89 -33.14
CA GLY A 51 -30.37 5.17 -32.96
C GLY A 51 -31.17 5.29 -31.66
N ILE A 52 -31.04 4.33 -30.73
CA ILE A 52 -31.79 4.29 -29.47
C ILE A 52 -30.81 4.41 -28.31
N THR A 53 -30.82 5.55 -27.62
CA THR A 53 -29.89 5.87 -26.52
C THR A 53 -30.54 5.78 -25.13
N ASP A 54 -31.85 5.96 -25.00
CA ASP A 54 -32.52 5.89 -23.67
C ASP A 54 -32.54 4.44 -23.17
N PRO A 55 -31.85 4.10 -22.06
CA PRO A 55 -31.87 2.76 -21.49
C PRO A 55 -33.26 2.27 -21.07
N ARG A 56 -34.23 3.19 -20.88
CA ARG A 56 -35.61 2.86 -20.52
C ARG A 56 -36.51 2.63 -21.74
N HIS A 57 -35.98 2.85 -22.95
CA HIS A 57 -36.73 2.57 -24.17
C HIS A 57 -37.00 1.07 -24.30
N PHE A 58 -38.23 0.68 -24.64
CA PHE A 58 -38.61 -0.74 -24.71
C PHE A 58 -37.77 -1.53 -25.73
N ALA A 59 -37.31 -0.87 -26.79
CA ALA A 59 -36.43 -1.43 -27.82
C ALA A 59 -34.95 -1.07 -27.61
N TYR A 60 -34.56 -0.68 -26.39
CA TYR A 60 -33.15 -0.43 -26.09
C TYR A 60 -32.31 -1.69 -26.39
N PRO A 61 -31.15 -1.57 -27.06
CA PRO A 61 -30.44 -2.74 -27.57
C PRO A 61 -29.98 -3.66 -26.42
N PRO A 62 -30.27 -4.97 -26.47
CA PRO A 62 -29.88 -5.91 -25.41
C PRO A 62 -28.36 -5.96 -25.17
N VAL A 63 -27.57 -5.78 -26.23
CA VAL A 63 -26.10 -5.73 -26.16
C VAL A 63 -25.65 -4.53 -25.33
N ALA A 64 -26.19 -3.34 -25.61
CA ALA A 64 -25.83 -2.13 -24.89
C ALA A 64 -26.37 -2.16 -23.44
N ALA A 65 -27.49 -2.86 -23.17
CA ALA A 65 -28.00 -3.09 -21.82
C ALA A 65 -27.06 -3.99 -21.00
N ALA A 66 -26.62 -5.11 -21.58
CA ALA A 66 -25.67 -6.02 -20.93
C ALA A 66 -24.31 -5.33 -20.68
N ALA A 67 -23.81 -4.55 -21.65
CA ALA A 67 -22.58 -3.79 -21.51
C ALA A 67 -22.68 -2.75 -20.38
N ARG A 68 -23.79 -2.01 -20.28
CA ARG A 68 -24.06 -1.08 -19.16
C ARG A 68 -24.03 -1.78 -17.81
N GLN A 69 -24.73 -2.91 -17.68
CA GLN A 69 -24.75 -3.66 -16.43
C GLN A 69 -23.35 -4.11 -16.02
N ARG A 70 -22.54 -4.59 -16.98
CA ARG A 70 -21.15 -4.98 -16.72
C ARG A 70 -20.28 -3.80 -16.31
N ARG A 71 -20.42 -2.65 -16.98
CA ARG A 71 -19.72 -1.40 -16.67
C ARG A 71 -20.04 -0.96 -15.25
N ASP A 72 -21.32 -0.95 -14.89
CA ASP A 72 -21.77 -0.55 -13.54
C ASP A 72 -21.23 -1.50 -12.45
N ASN A 73 -21.10 -2.79 -12.75
CA ASN A 73 -20.47 -3.74 -11.84
C ASN A 73 -18.96 -3.47 -11.70
N LEU A 74 -18.25 -3.18 -12.79
CA LEU A 74 -16.83 -2.82 -12.75
C LEU A 74 -16.58 -1.54 -11.95
N VAL A 75 -17.43 -0.52 -12.14
CA VAL A 75 -17.33 0.75 -11.41
C VAL A 75 -17.54 0.53 -9.91
N ARG A 76 -18.52 -0.29 -9.51
CA ARG A 76 -18.71 -0.68 -8.10
C ARG A 76 -17.48 -1.41 -7.55
N SER A 77 -16.96 -2.40 -8.29
CA SER A 77 -15.73 -3.10 -7.89
C SER A 77 -14.54 -2.14 -7.75
N CYS A 78 -14.39 -1.14 -8.63
CA CYS A 78 -13.37 -0.10 -8.48
C CYS A 78 -13.54 0.71 -7.20
N GLN A 79 -14.78 1.07 -6.84
CA GLN A 79 -15.05 1.80 -5.60
C GLN A 79 -14.65 0.97 -4.38
N ASP A 80 -15.03 -0.31 -4.34
CA ASP A 80 -14.64 -1.23 -3.27
C ASP A 80 -13.12 -1.39 -3.18
N LEU A 81 -12.43 -1.47 -4.33
CA LEU A 81 -10.97 -1.54 -4.35
C LEU A 81 -10.29 -0.26 -3.90
N ARG A 82 -10.86 0.91 -4.15
CA ARG A 82 -10.33 2.18 -3.63
C ARG A 82 -10.43 2.26 -2.12
N VAL A 83 -11.48 1.70 -1.52
CA VAL A 83 -11.57 1.55 -0.05
C VAL A 83 -10.46 0.62 0.44
N GLN A 84 -10.33 -0.58 -0.16
CA GLN A 84 -9.26 -1.52 0.20
C GLN A 84 -7.85 -0.94 0.01
N ARG A 85 -7.65 -0.09 -1.00
CA ARG A 85 -6.42 0.64 -1.25
C ARG A 85 -6.12 1.60 -0.11
N SER A 86 -7.11 2.35 0.35
CA SER A 86 -6.98 3.26 1.50
C SER A 86 -6.53 2.48 2.73
N ASP A 87 -7.21 1.38 3.05
CA ASP A 87 -6.87 0.53 4.20
C ASP A 87 -5.44 -0.03 4.08
N ALA A 88 -5.04 -0.47 2.88
CA ALA A 88 -3.69 -0.99 2.62
C ALA A 88 -2.61 0.10 2.76
N LEU A 89 -2.93 1.34 2.37
CA LEU A 89 -2.04 2.49 2.55
C LEU A 89 -1.87 2.84 4.04
N ASP A 90 -2.95 2.79 4.83
CA ASP A 90 -2.87 3.01 6.27
C ASP A 90 -2.01 1.95 6.96
N VAL A 91 -2.14 0.68 6.57
CA VAL A 91 -1.28 -0.41 7.04
C VAL A 91 0.19 -0.18 6.69
N LEU A 92 0.47 0.30 5.48
CA LEU A 92 1.83 0.64 5.05
C LEU A 92 2.40 1.78 5.91
N ASN A 93 1.64 2.87 6.10
CA ASN A 93 2.07 4.02 6.89
C ASN A 93 2.34 3.65 8.36
N GLU A 94 1.49 2.81 8.96
CA GLU A 94 1.72 2.28 10.31
C GLU A 94 3.00 1.43 10.35
N ALA A 95 3.19 0.53 9.39
CA ALA A 95 4.40 -0.31 9.33
C ALA A 95 5.69 0.52 9.19
N GLU A 96 5.66 1.58 8.38
CA GLU A 96 6.77 2.52 8.21
C GLU A 96 7.06 3.30 9.50
N THR A 97 6.03 3.82 10.18
CA THR A 97 6.16 4.50 11.48
C THR A 97 6.76 3.55 12.53
N GLN A 98 6.31 2.30 12.55
CA GLN A 98 6.82 1.26 13.45
C GLN A 98 8.27 0.85 13.16
N LEU A 99 8.74 0.98 11.92
CA LEU A 99 10.15 0.79 11.56
C LEU A 99 10.99 1.96 12.05
N GLN A 100 10.56 3.20 11.79
CA GLN A 100 11.26 4.41 12.23
C GLN A 100 11.45 4.42 13.76
N LEU A 101 10.41 4.06 14.52
CA LEU A 101 10.49 3.96 15.98
C LEU A 101 11.53 2.90 16.43
N ALA A 102 11.57 1.76 15.74
CA ALA A 102 12.50 0.68 16.06
C ALA A 102 13.95 1.05 15.74
N GLU A 103 14.19 1.77 14.64
CA GLU A 103 15.52 2.27 14.25
C GLU A 103 16.01 3.34 15.25
N ALA A 104 15.16 4.32 15.60
CA ALA A 104 15.50 5.37 16.57
C ALA A 104 15.75 4.82 18.00
N ALA A 105 15.06 3.74 18.39
CA ALA A 105 15.33 3.07 19.66
C ALA A 105 16.69 2.34 19.66
N GLY A 106 17.10 1.78 18.51
CA GLY A 106 18.40 1.13 18.35
C GLY A 106 19.57 2.12 18.31
N GLU A 107 19.37 3.32 17.77
CA GLU A 107 20.39 4.40 17.80
C GLU A 107 20.65 4.90 19.22
N ARG A 108 19.59 5.16 20.00
CA ARG A 108 19.71 5.60 21.40
C ARG A 108 20.46 4.60 22.27
N GLU A 109 20.17 3.30 22.10
CA GLU A 109 20.84 2.22 22.84
C GLU A 109 22.34 2.10 22.49
N ARG A 110 22.69 2.21 21.20
CA ARG A 110 24.10 2.25 20.76
C ARG A 110 24.85 3.44 21.35
N GLY A 111 24.22 4.61 21.42
CA GLY A 111 24.79 5.79 22.08
C GLY A 111 25.06 5.54 23.57
N SER A 112 24.09 4.97 24.30
CA SER A 112 24.26 4.67 25.74
C SER A 112 25.30 3.58 26.01
N ASP A 113 25.40 2.55 25.16
CA ASP A 113 26.41 1.51 25.29
C ASP A 113 27.82 2.07 24.99
N GLY A 114 27.94 2.95 24.00
CA GLY A 114 29.18 3.67 23.68
C GLY A 114 29.67 4.55 24.84
N GLU A 115 28.77 5.33 25.44
CA GLU A 115 29.09 6.13 26.63
C GLU A 115 29.44 5.26 27.85
N GLY A 116 28.76 4.13 28.04
CA GLY A 116 29.04 3.18 29.12
C GLY A 116 30.36 2.41 28.96
N LEU A 117 30.80 2.20 27.72
CA LEU A 117 32.14 1.69 27.40
C LEU A 117 33.21 2.75 27.67
N ASP A 118 33.00 3.98 27.21
CA ASP A 118 33.95 5.09 27.40
C ASP A 118 34.18 5.41 28.89
N ARG A 119 33.11 5.47 29.70
CA ARG A 119 33.21 5.65 31.16
C ARG A 119 33.96 4.52 31.87
N ARG A 120 33.84 3.27 31.38
CA ARG A 120 34.60 2.12 31.93
C ARG A 120 36.07 2.17 31.55
N VAL A 121 36.40 2.65 30.36
CA VAL A 121 37.79 2.83 29.91
C VAL A 121 38.47 3.97 30.70
N ALA A 122 37.74 5.06 30.97
CA ALA A 122 38.23 6.20 31.74
C ALA A 122 38.59 5.83 33.20
N TRP A 123 37.80 4.98 33.86
CA TRP A 123 38.11 4.48 35.21
C TRP A 123 39.40 3.64 35.25
N ARG A 124 39.65 2.84 34.22
CA ARG A 124 40.82 1.94 34.15
C ARG A 124 42.16 2.68 33.96
N HIS A 125 42.13 3.88 33.40
CA HIS A 125 43.33 4.71 33.22
C HIS A 125 43.67 5.58 34.44
N GLY A 126 42.76 5.70 35.41
CA GLY A 126 43.00 6.42 36.66
C GLY A 126 43.78 5.63 37.72
N GLU A 127 43.87 4.31 37.57
CA GLU A 127 44.53 3.41 38.54
C GLU A 127 46.03 3.18 38.25
N THR A 128 46.52 3.51 37.05
CA THR A 128 47.94 3.36 36.69
C THR A 128 48.81 4.58 37.05
N ALA A 129 48.23 5.63 37.65
CA ALA A 129 48.93 6.87 38.01
C ALA A 129 49.26 7.01 39.51
N ARG A 130 49.24 5.91 40.28
CA ARG A 130 49.75 5.85 41.66
C ARG A 130 50.68 4.65 41.85
N MET A 131 51.90 4.75 41.31
CA MET A 131 53.11 4.04 41.72
C MET A 131 54.29 4.90 41.27
#